data_AF-A0A7S1R8U5-F1
#
_entry.id   AF-A0A7S1R8U5-F1
#
_cell.length_a   1.000
_cell.length_b   1.000
_cell.length_c   1.000
_cell.angle_alpha   90.00
_cell.angle_beta   90.00
_cell.angle_gamma   90.00
#
_symmetry.space_group_name_H-M   'P 1'
#
loop_
_entity.id
_entity.type
_entity.pdbx_description
1 polymer ?
#
loop_
_entity_poly.entity_id
_entity_poly.type
_entity_poly.pdbx_seq_one_letter_code
_entity_poly.pdbx_strand_id
1 'polypeptide(L)'
;ILNACSSHAAGTCFVDGGVPHVICAMIDLRDSWSRLFMRTLYAALFQGQTVARAFEAASVALRCDPDVPCTAAGAFCLLPEGAGHDEVLFPTSAQEAGVVATWMAQTPGSHAGLLQVPRGISCEDCTPGSGSSSGAEGGPSSRPSGTPSAGSIDSGSDDAREELELGSLTCCLPQQSYTFRDPR
;
A
#
# COMPACT_ATOMS: atom_id res chain seq x y z
N ILE A 1 -7.20 -6.72 -13.81
CA ILE A 1 -7.71 -7.01 -12.44
C ILE A 1 -9.16 -7.46 -12.57
N LEU A 2 -9.52 -8.56 -11.94
CA LEU A 2 -10.89 -9.06 -11.85
C LEU A 2 -11.47 -8.70 -10.48
N ASN A 3 -12.16 -7.56 -10.42
CA ASN A 3 -12.78 -7.09 -9.18
C ASN A 3 -14.15 -7.75 -8.96
N ALA A 4 -14.15 -9.06 -8.75
CA ALA A 4 -15.35 -9.86 -8.51
C ALA A 4 -15.04 -11.00 -7.54
N CYS A 5 -16.03 -11.37 -6.74
CA CYS A 5 -15.97 -12.51 -5.82
C CYS A 5 -15.64 -13.80 -6.56
N SER A 6 -14.83 -14.66 -5.95
CA SER A 6 -14.52 -16.01 -6.47
C SER A 6 -14.08 -16.02 -7.94
N SER A 7 -13.37 -14.99 -8.38
CA SER A 7 -12.94 -14.78 -9.77
C SER A 7 -11.67 -15.55 -10.17
N HIS A 8 -11.12 -16.37 -9.28
CA HIS A 8 -9.91 -17.17 -9.53
C HIS A 8 -10.00 -18.03 -10.81
N ALA A 9 -11.11 -18.74 -11.01
CA ALA A 9 -11.29 -19.59 -12.20
C ALA A 9 -11.24 -18.78 -13.50
N ALA A 10 -11.94 -17.64 -13.53
CA ALA A 10 -11.85 -16.71 -14.67
C ALA A 10 -10.42 -16.16 -14.83
N GLY A 11 -9.74 -15.86 -13.72
CA GLY A 11 -8.36 -15.39 -13.74
C GLY A 11 -7.39 -16.40 -14.35
N THR A 12 -7.57 -17.67 -14.07
CA THR A 12 -6.80 -18.77 -14.67
C THR A 12 -7.01 -18.82 -16.18
N CYS A 13 -8.26 -18.68 -16.66
CA CYS A 13 -8.53 -18.62 -18.09
C CYS A 13 -7.83 -17.45 -18.80
N PHE A 14 -7.69 -16.29 -18.14
CA PHE A 14 -6.92 -15.17 -18.70
C PHE A 14 -5.43 -15.48 -18.78
N VAL A 15 -4.87 -16.13 -17.77
CA VAL A 15 -3.46 -16.58 -17.77
C VAL A 15 -3.22 -17.60 -18.88
N ASP A 16 -4.12 -18.59 -19.03
CA ASP A 16 -4.06 -19.58 -20.12
C ASP A 16 -4.18 -18.92 -21.50
N GLY A 17 -4.92 -17.81 -21.58
CA GLY A 17 -5.00 -16.94 -22.76
C GLY A 17 -3.78 -16.05 -23.00
N GLY A 18 -2.74 -16.14 -22.17
CA GLY A 18 -1.48 -15.41 -22.31
C GLY A 18 -1.45 -14.03 -21.63
N VAL A 19 -2.41 -13.71 -20.75
CA VAL A 19 -2.34 -12.46 -19.97
C VAL A 19 -1.24 -12.61 -18.91
N PRO A 20 -0.22 -11.73 -18.89
CA PRO A 20 0.97 -11.92 -18.07
C PRO A 20 0.70 -11.76 -16.58
N HIS A 21 -0.23 -10.88 -16.22
CA HIS A 21 -0.50 -10.48 -14.84
C HIS A 21 -2.01 -10.37 -14.61
N VAL A 22 -2.54 -11.22 -13.73
CA VAL A 22 -3.95 -11.21 -13.38
C VAL A 22 -4.11 -11.17 -11.87
N ILE A 23 -4.76 -10.12 -11.36
CA ILE A 23 -5.18 -10.06 -9.97
C ILE A 23 -6.64 -10.51 -9.89
N CYS A 24 -6.91 -11.50 -9.05
CA CYS A 24 -8.21 -12.14 -8.84
C CYS A 24 -8.57 -12.20 -7.35
N ALA A 25 -9.77 -12.69 -7.06
CA ALA A 25 -10.17 -13.06 -5.70
C ALA A 25 -10.53 -14.53 -5.58
N MET A 26 -10.10 -15.17 -4.50
CA MET A 26 -10.38 -16.58 -4.20
C MET A 26 -11.70 -16.78 -3.44
N ILE A 27 -12.14 -15.76 -2.70
CA ILE A 27 -13.35 -15.79 -1.87
C ILE A 27 -14.24 -14.59 -2.17
N ASP A 28 -15.31 -14.45 -1.40
CA ASP A 28 -16.18 -13.28 -1.46
C ASP A 28 -15.46 -12.02 -0.96
N LEU A 29 -15.53 -10.97 -1.77
CA LEU A 29 -14.94 -9.67 -1.48
C LEU A 29 -15.97 -8.74 -0.87
N ARG A 30 -15.58 -8.07 0.23
CA ARG A 30 -16.31 -6.90 0.70
C ARG A 30 -15.90 -5.66 -0.10
N ASP A 31 -16.86 -4.79 -0.37
CA ASP A 31 -16.64 -3.53 -1.09
C ASP A 31 -15.56 -2.65 -0.44
N SER A 32 -15.51 -2.64 0.90
CA SER A 32 -14.49 -1.89 1.64
C SER A 32 -13.07 -2.41 1.35
N TRP A 33 -12.89 -3.73 1.29
CA TRP A 33 -11.60 -4.35 1.01
C TRP A 33 -11.17 -4.06 -0.42
N SER A 34 -12.09 -4.28 -1.38
CA SER A 34 -11.85 -3.99 -2.80
C SER A 34 -11.45 -2.54 -3.02
N ARG A 35 -12.17 -1.59 -2.41
CA ARG A 35 -11.89 -0.15 -2.54
C ARG A 35 -10.50 0.20 -2.00
N LEU A 36 -10.17 -0.28 -0.80
CA LEU A 36 -8.86 -0.01 -0.17
C LEU A 36 -7.72 -0.64 -0.98
N PHE A 37 -7.90 -1.89 -1.39
CA PHE A 37 -6.92 -2.63 -2.20
C PHE A 37 -6.65 -1.91 -3.53
N MET A 38 -7.69 -1.62 -4.32
CA MET A 38 -7.55 -0.96 -5.61
C MET A 38 -6.95 0.44 -5.49
N ARG A 39 -7.39 1.24 -4.51
CA ARG A 39 -6.83 2.57 -4.27
C ARG A 39 -5.32 2.50 -4.04
N THR A 40 -4.88 1.58 -3.18
CA THR A 40 -3.46 1.42 -2.83
C THR A 40 -2.66 0.85 -4.01
N LEU A 41 -3.21 -0.17 -4.68
CA LEU A 41 -2.59 -0.81 -5.83
C LEU A 41 -2.34 0.20 -6.96
N TYR A 42 -3.37 0.93 -7.39
CA TYR A 42 -3.22 1.92 -8.47
C TYR A 42 -2.34 3.10 -8.05
N ALA A 43 -2.39 3.52 -6.79
CA ALA A 43 -1.48 4.54 -6.29
C ALA A 43 -0.01 4.10 -6.41
N ALA A 44 0.31 2.84 -6.08
CA ALA A 44 1.67 2.30 -6.22
C ALA A 44 2.07 2.13 -7.70
N LEU A 45 1.17 1.60 -8.53
CA LEU A 45 1.40 1.44 -9.97
C LEU A 45 1.72 2.77 -10.66
N PHE A 46 0.96 3.83 -10.38
CA PHE A 46 1.20 5.16 -10.97
C PHE A 46 2.44 5.87 -10.41
N GLN A 47 3.04 5.37 -9.34
CA GLN A 47 4.35 5.82 -8.85
C GLN A 47 5.52 5.10 -9.56
N GLY A 48 5.24 4.28 -10.59
CA GLY A 48 6.26 3.51 -11.31
C GLY A 48 6.75 2.28 -10.54
N GLN A 49 5.95 1.77 -9.61
CA GLN A 49 6.26 0.50 -8.95
C GLN A 49 5.93 -0.68 -9.87
N THR A 50 6.58 -1.82 -9.63
CA THR A 50 6.26 -3.07 -10.31
C THR A 50 4.91 -3.62 -9.87
N VAL A 51 4.32 -4.51 -10.68
CA VAL A 51 3.06 -5.20 -10.31
C VAL A 51 3.21 -5.94 -8.97
N ALA A 52 4.33 -6.63 -8.75
CA ALA A 52 4.64 -7.33 -7.50
C ALA A 52 4.59 -6.38 -6.30
N ARG A 53 5.28 -5.24 -6.39
CA ARG A 53 5.35 -4.25 -5.31
C ARG A 53 4.03 -3.57 -5.05
N ALA A 54 3.27 -3.26 -6.11
CA ALA A 54 1.96 -2.68 -5.96
C ALA A 54 0.98 -3.66 -5.26
N PHE A 55 1.01 -4.94 -5.64
CA PHE A 55 0.18 -5.98 -5.02
C PHE A 55 0.54 -6.19 -3.54
N GLU A 56 1.85 -6.23 -3.23
CA GLU A 56 2.36 -6.31 -1.85
C GLU A 56 1.89 -5.11 -1.02
N ALA A 57 2.04 -3.89 -1.55
CA ALA A 57 1.62 -2.67 -0.86
C ALA A 57 0.11 -2.67 -0.56
N ALA A 58 -0.72 -3.08 -1.51
CA ALA A 58 -2.17 -3.19 -1.32
C ALA A 58 -2.53 -4.27 -0.28
N SER A 59 -1.81 -5.39 -0.28
CA SER A 59 -1.98 -6.48 0.71
C SER A 59 -1.55 -6.05 2.12
N VAL A 60 -0.48 -5.25 2.24
CA VAL A 60 -0.07 -4.65 3.51
C VAL A 60 -1.11 -3.64 4.00
N ALA A 61 -1.64 -2.78 3.12
CA ALA A 61 -2.67 -1.82 3.50
C ALA A 61 -3.91 -2.49 4.09
N LEU A 62 -4.39 -3.60 3.50
CA LEU A 62 -5.49 -4.39 4.06
C LEU A 62 -5.18 -4.96 5.45
N ARG A 63 -3.96 -5.43 5.68
CA ARG A 63 -3.56 -6.01 6.98
C ARG A 63 -3.38 -4.97 8.07
N CYS A 64 -3.09 -3.73 7.70
CA CYS A 64 -2.85 -2.63 8.63
C CYS A 64 -4.09 -1.79 8.93
N ASP A 65 -5.17 -1.95 8.17
CA ASP A 65 -6.40 -1.20 8.38
C ASP A 65 -7.19 -1.80 9.57
N PRO A 66 -7.54 -0.98 10.60
CA PRO A 66 -8.19 -1.48 11.81
C PRO A 66 -9.62 -1.98 11.60
N ASP A 67 -10.29 -1.55 10.53
CA ASP A 67 -11.67 -1.93 10.20
C ASP A 67 -11.73 -3.16 9.27
N VAL A 68 -10.57 -3.63 8.80
CA VAL A 68 -10.42 -4.76 7.91
C VAL A 68 -9.80 -5.94 8.67
N PRO A 69 -10.39 -7.16 8.60
CA PRO A 69 -9.77 -8.31 9.23
C PRO A 69 -8.42 -8.61 8.57
N CYS A 70 -7.43 -9.00 9.38
CA CYS A 70 -6.07 -9.28 8.89
C CYS A 70 -6.02 -10.38 7.80
N THR A 71 -7.02 -11.25 7.74
CA THR A 71 -7.15 -12.31 6.73
C THR A 71 -7.62 -11.79 5.37
N ALA A 72 -8.15 -10.57 5.26
CA ALA A 72 -8.70 -10.02 4.02
C ALA A 72 -7.68 -9.95 2.88
N ALA A 73 -6.40 -9.76 3.19
CA ALA A 73 -5.35 -9.76 2.17
C ALA A 73 -5.24 -11.12 1.46
N GLY A 74 -5.51 -12.23 2.16
CA GLY A 74 -5.53 -13.58 1.58
C GLY A 74 -6.69 -13.83 0.63
N ALA A 75 -7.66 -12.91 0.53
CA ALA A 75 -8.74 -13.00 -0.44
C ALA A 75 -8.26 -12.72 -1.87
N PHE A 76 -7.15 -11.98 -2.04
CA PHE A 76 -6.62 -11.59 -3.34
C PHE A 76 -5.48 -12.51 -3.77
N CYS A 77 -5.46 -12.85 -5.05
CA CYS A 77 -4.43 -13.67 -5.69
C CYS A 77 -3.79 -12.90 -6.84
N LEU A 78 -2.47 -13.05 -7.02
CA LEU A 78 -1.74 -12.58 -8.18
C LEU A 78 -1.28 -13.79 -8.99
N LEU A 79 -1.77 -13.88 -10.22
CA LEU A 79 -1.50 -14.98 -11.15
C LEU A 79 -0.61 -14.52 -12.32
N PRO A 80 0.22 -15.42 -12.88
CA PRO A 80 0.47 -16.79 -12.43
C PRO A 80 1.21 -16.83 -11.08
N GLU A 81 0.83 -17.73 -10.18
CA GLU A 81 1.47 -17.82 -8.87
C GLU A 81 2.96 -18.17 -9.00
N GLY A 82 3.82 -17.47 -8.27
CA GLY A 82 5.27 -17.69 -8.30
C GLY A 82 5.98 -17.15 -9.56
N ALA A 83 5.28 -16.49 -10.48
CA ALA A 83 5.90 -15.79 -11.59
C ALA A 83 6.61 -14.50 -11.15
N GLY A 84 7.57 -14.04 -11.96
CA GLY A 84 8.19 -12.72 -11.79
C GLY A 84 7.23 -11.63 -12.24
N HIS A 85 6.66 -10.88 -11.28
CA HIS A 85 5.74 -9.76 -11.52
C HIS A 85 6.47 -8.40 -11.47
N ASP A 86 7.72 -8.37 -11.96
CA ASP A 86 8.62 -7.21 -11.89
C ASP A 86 8.40 -6.20 -13.04
N GLU A 87 7.31 -6.34 -13.80
CA GLU A 87 6.93 -5.39 -14.85
C GLU A 87 6.46 -4.07 -14.24
N VAL A 88 6.96 -2.94 -14.78
CA VAL A 88 6.47 -1.59 -14.48
C VAL A 88 5.48 -1.17 -15.56
N LEU A 89 4.20 -1.10 -15.21
CA LEU A 89 3.12 -0.78 -16.17
C LEU A 89 2.99 0.72 -16.47
N PHE A 90 3.37 1.58 -15.52
CA PHE A 90 3.27 3.04 -15.66
C PHE A 90 4.60 3.69 -15.30
N PRO A 91 5.55 3.76 -16.25
CA PRO A 91 6.82 4.43 -16.03
C PRO A 91 6.59 5.90 -15.62
N THR A 92 7.36 6.38 -14.66
CA THR A 92 7.39 7.81 -14.33
C THR A 92 8.42 8.52 -15.21
N SER A 93 8.24 9.81 -15.48
CA SER A 93 9.14 10.60 -16.34
C SER A 93 10.60 10.58 -15.86
N ALA A 94 10.84 10.36 -14.56
CA ALA A 94 12.18 10.14 -14.00
C ALA A 94 12.83 8.82 -14.45
N GLN A 95 12.04 7.76 -14.66
CA GLN A 95 12.51 6.49 -15.21
C GLN A 95 12.63 6.54 -16.75
N GLU A 96 11.73 7.25 -17.43
CA GLU A 96 11.83 7.43 -18.88
C GLU A 96 13.12 8.15 -19.28
N ALA A 97 13.62 9.09 -18.48
CA ALA A 97 14.90 9.77 -18.70
C ALA A 97 16.10 8.81 -18.85
N GLY A 98 16.08 7.66 -18.16
CA GLY A 98 17.12 6.61 -18.30
C GLY A 98 16.93 5.73 -19.54
N VAL A 99 15.68 5.47 -19.93
CA VAL A 99 15.36 4.71 -21.15
C VAL A 99 15.65 5.53 -22.40
N VAL A 100 15.42 6.85 -22.37
CA VAL A 100 15.67 7.71 -23.54
C VAL A 100 17.14 7.95 -23.85
N ALA A 101 18.00 7.94 -22.83
CA ALA A 101 19.45 8.00 -23.03
C ALA A 101 19.99 6.78 -23.80
N THR A 102 19.31 5.62 -23.70
CA THR A 102 19.76 4.37 -24.30
C THR A 102 19.49 4.32 -25.81
N TRP A 103 18.35 4.83 -26.29
CA TRP A 103 18.07 4.87 -27.75
C TRP A 103 18.76 6.02 -28.47
N MET A 104 19.03 7.13 -27.78
CA MET A 104 19.79 8.25 -28.37
C MET A 104 21.28 7.95 -28.53
N ALA A 105 21.83 6.95 -27.83
CA ALA A 105 23.23 6.54 -27.91
C ALA A 105 23.56 5.60 -29.09
N GLN A 106 22.57 5.20 -29.90
CA GLN A 106 22.76 4.26 -31.01
C GLN A 106 22.66 4.99 -32.36
N THR A 107 23.54 5.96 -32.60
CA THR A 107 23.86 6.43 -33.95
C THR A 107 25.25 5.93 -34.34
N PRO A 108 25.38 4.94 -35.25
CA PRO A 108 26.66 4.63 -35.86
C PRO A 108 26.91 5.68 -36.95
N GLY A 109 27.65 6.74 -36.62
CA GLY A 109 27.86 7.83 -37.59
C GLY A 109 28.75 8.99 -37.14
N SER A 110 30.05 8.72 -37.04
CA SER A 110 31.12 9.61 -37.51
C SER A 110 31.52 10.86 -36.70
N HIS A 111 32.83 10.88 -36.40
CA HIS A 111 33.73 12.02 -36.21
C HIS A 111 33.75 12.76 -34.85
N ALA A 112 34.93 12.66 -34.25
CA ALA A 112 35.40 13.28 -33.04
C ALA A 112 35.27 14.81 -33.04
N GLY A 113 34.93 15.37 -31.89
CA GLY A 113 35.01 16.81 -31.64
C GLY A 113 34.89 17.10 -30.15
N LEU A 114 36.05 17.21 -29.49
CA LEU A 114 36.27 17.80 -28.17
C LEU A 114 35.37 19.02 -27.90
N LEU A 115 34.67 19.06 -26.76
CA LEU A 115 34.50 20.24 -25.89
C LEU A 115 34.03 19.72 -24.50
N GLN A 116 34.94 19.47 -23.56
CA GLN A 116 35.42 20.42 -22.54
C GLN A 116 34.44 20.62 -21.38
N VAL A 117 34.79 19.96 -20.27
CA VAL A 117 34.21 20.13 -18.93
C VAL A 117 34.59 21.50 -18.37
N PRO A 118 33.63 22.33 -17.92
CA PRO A 118 33.93 23.39 -16.97
C PRO A 118 33.90 22.82 -15.56
N ARG A 119 35.08 22.82 -14.92
CA ARG A 119 35.22 22.78 -13.47
C ARG A 119 34.66 24.07 -12.87
N GLY A 120 33.91 23.92 -11.78
CA GLY A 120 33.81 24.91 -10.71
C GLY A 120 32.54 25.75 -10.70
N ILE A 121 31.72 25.55 -9.67
CA ILE A 121 31.33 26.62 -8.74
C ILE A 121 31.27 25.99 -7.35
N SER A 122 32.05 26.59 -6.46
CA SER A 122 32.05 26.40 -5.02
C SER A 122 30.81 27.05 -4.41
N CYS A 123 30.20 26.38 -3.44
CA CYS A 123 29.50 27.07 -2.37
C CYS A 123 29.72 26.30 -1.05
N GLU A 124 30.74 26.73 -0.33
CA GLU A 124 30.83 26.53 1.11
C GLU A 124 30.14 27.74 1.75
N ASP A 125 29.08 27.52 2.52
CA ASP A 125 28.90 28.23 3.79
C ASP A 125 27.95 27.42 4.69
N CYS A 126 28.49 26.97 5.81
CA CYS A 126 27.74 26.46 6.94
C CYS A 126 27.59 27.61 7.94
N THR A 127 26.43 27.76 8.57
CA THR A 127 26.37 27.76 10.05
C THR A 127 24.94 27.70 10.60
N PRO A 128 24.77 27.18 11.83
CA PRO A 128 23.48 26.93 12.47
C PRO A 128 23.06 28.11 13.37
N GLY A 129 21.74 28.30 13.53
CA GLY A 129 21.18 29.30 14.44
C GLY A 129 19.98 28.75 15.19
N SER A 130 20.18 28.43 16.47
CA SER A 130 19.13 28.14 17.45
C SER A 130 18.41 29.43 17.88
N GLY A 131 17.11 29.35 18.20
CA GLY A 131 16.37 30.42 18.86
C GLY A 131 14.94 30.03 19.22
N SER A 132 14.66 29.96 20.53
CA SER A 132 13.37 29.64 21.17
C SER A 132 12.50 30.88 21.42
N SER A 133 11.19 30.66 21.65
CA SER A 133 10.18 31.46 22.42
C SER A 133 8.82 31.46 21.67
N SER A 134 7.61 31.58 22.22
CA SER A 134 6.88 31.26 23.46
C SER A 134 5.61 32.15 23.45
N GLY A 135 4.43 31.62 23.84
CA GLY A 135 3.19 32.40 24.14
C GLY A 135 1.96 31.98 23.29
N ALA A 136 0.91 31.32 23.83
CA ALA A 136 -0.17 31.80 24.72
C ALA A 136 -1.20 32.68 23.94
N GLU A 137 -2.55 32.57 23.94
CA GLU A 137 -3.61 31.96 24.79
C GLU A 137 -4.93 31.84 23.99
N GLY A 138 -5.94 31.12 24.52
CA GLY A 138 -7.37 31.40 24.23
C GLY A 138 -8.32 30.20 24.12
N GLY A 139 -9.00 29.83 25.21
CA GLY A 139 -10.23 28.98 25.19
C GLY A 139 -11.47 29.77 24.73
N PRO A 140 -12.73 29.42 25.08
CA PRO A 140 -13.26 28.27 25.83
C PRO A 140 -14.46 27.57 25.13
N SER A 141 -14.96 26.44 25.66
CA SER A 141 -16.41 26.24 25.94
C SER A 141 -16.78 24.81 26.34
N SER A 142 -17.81 24.77 27.18
CA SER A 142 -18.26 23.69 28.03
C SER A 142 -19.27 22.74 27.36
N ARG A 143 -19.18 21.45 27.72
CA ARG A 143 -20.23 20.46 28.11
C ARG A 143 -21.70 20.69 27.65
N PRO A 144 -22.45 19.62 27.29
CA PRO A 144 -22.93 18.71 28.34
C PRO A 144 -23.10 17.22 28.00
N SER A 145 -23.19 16.48 29.10
CA SER A 145 -23.58 15.09 29.33
C SER A 145 -25.03 14.76 28.94
N GLY A 146 -25.27 13.52 28.50
CA GLY A 146 -26.59 12.94 28.35
C GLY A 146 -26.59 11.48 27.85
N THR A 147 -26.53 10.52 28.77
CA THR A 147 -27.16 9.19 28.68
C THR A 147 -28.60 9.32 29.25
N PRO A 148 -29.60 8.41 29.05
CA PRO A 148 -29.45 6.95 28.93
C PRO A 148 -30.50 6.17 28.07
N SER A 149 -30.35 4.83 28.07
CA SER A 149 -31.40 3.77 28.12
C SER A 149 -32.03 3.17 26.85
N ALA A 150 -31.69 1.87 26.66
CA ALA A 150 -32.56 0.67 26.67
C ALA A 150 -33.50 0.28 25.50
N GLY A 151 -33.43 -1.02 25.15
CA GLY A 151 -34.43 -1.84 24.43
C GLY A 151 -34.11 -2.05 22.94
N SER A 152 -34.12 -3.25 22.34
CA SER A 152 -34.68 -4.54 22.72
C SER A 152 -33.98 -5.69 21.98
N ILE A 153 -34.03 -6.85 22.62
CA ILE A 153 -33.71 -8.21 22.17
C ILE A 153 -34.92 -8.84 21.45
N ASP A 154 -34.70 -9.54 20.33
CA ASP A 154 -35.36 -10.81 19.94
C ASP A 154 -34.66 -11.36 18.65
N SER A 155 -33.85 -12.42 18.72
CA SER A 155 -34.14 -13.86 18.56
C SER A 155 -34.48 -14.31 17.13
N GLY A 156 -33.60 -15.11 16.53
CA GLY A 156 -33.82 -15.83 15.29
C GLY A 156 -32.67 -16.81 14.97
N SER A 157 -32.78 -18.04 15.51
CA SER A 157 -32.15 -19.30 15.05
C SER A 157 -32.24 -19.44 13.52
N ASP A 158 -31.43 -20.21 12.78
CA ASP A 158 -30.57 -21.37 13.01
C ASP A 158 -29.80 -21.50 11.67
N ASP A 159 -28.49 -21.78 11.67
CA ASP A 159 -27.89 -22.61 10.61
C ASP A 159 -26.43 -22.94 10.96
N ALA A 160 -26.20 -24.23 11.16
CA ALA A 160 -24.91 -24.84 11.44
C ALA A 160 -23.95 -24.67 10.25
N ARG A 161 -22.67 -24.39 10.51
CA ARG A 161 -21.56 -24.82 9.65
C ARG A 161 -20.17 -24.69 10.28
N GLU A 162 -19.54 -25.86 10.35
CA GLU A 162 -18.11 -26.19 10.41
C GLU A 162 -17.15 -25.27 11.17
N GLU A 163 -16.70 -25.78 12.32
CA GLU A 163 -15.39 -25.48 12.88
C GLU A 163 -14.29 -25.91 11.91
N LEU A 164 -13.59 -24.94 11.33
CA LEU A 164 -12.22 -25.13 10.89
C LEU A 164 -11.31 -24.41 11.90
N GLU A 165 -10.70 -25.22 12.77
CA GLU A 165 -9.57 -24.81 13.61
C GLU A 165 -8.48 -24.21 12.72
N LEU A 166 -8.37 -22.88 12.73
CA LEU A 166 -7.16 -22.19 12.32
C LEU A 166 -6.49 -21.67 13.59
N GLY A 167 -5.42 -22.38 13.94
CA GLY A 167 -4.59 -22.12 15.10
C GLY A 167 -4.27 -20.63 15.26
N SER A 168 -4.42 -20.20 16.51
CA SER A 168 -4.05 -18.90 17.05
C SER A 168 -2.69 -18.45 16.52
N LEU A 169 -2.70 -17.59 15.49
CA LEU A 169 -1.57 -16.74 15.15
C LEU A 169 -1.82 -15.39 15.80
N THR A 170 -1.38 -15.31 17.05
CA THR A 170 -1.26 -14.09 17.82
C THR A 170 -0.53 -13.04 16.99
N CYS A 171 -1.22 -11.96 16.64
CA CYS A 171 -0.59 -10.78 16.06
C CYS A 171 0.40 -10.21 17.08
N CYS A 172 1.70 -10.47 16.87
CA CYS A 172 2.78 -9.88 17.64
C CYS A 172 2.86 -8.36 17.37
N LEU A 173 2.06 -7.58 18.11
CA LEU A 173 2.32 -6.17 18.34
C LEU A 173 3.27 -6.05 19.54
N PRO A 174 4.42 -5.35 19.43
CA PRO A 174 5.25 -5.07 20.59
C PRO A 174 4.54 -4.06 21.50
N GLN A 175 4.03 -4.53 22.65
CA GLN A 175 3.61 -3.65 23.73
C GLN A 175 4.85 -2.96 24.32
N GLN A 176 5.10 -1.71 23.95
CA GLN A 176 5.99 -0.86 24.73
C GLN A 176 5.25 -0.44 26.01
N SER A 177 5.57 -1.12 27.12
CA SER A 177 5.15 -0.73 28.46
C SER A 177 5.86 0.56 28.87
N TYR A 178 5.16 1.70 28.78
CA TYR A 178 5.64 2.97 29.30
C TYR A 178 5.31 3.05 30.80
N THR A 179 6.27 2.78 31.67
CA THR A 179 6.11 3.02 33.12
C THR A 179 6.27 4.51 33.40
N PHE A 180 5.15 5.18 33.69
CA PHE A 180 5.09 6.53 34.23
C PHE A 180 5.75 6.54 35.62
N ARG A 181 6.90 7.22 35.75
CA ARG A 181 7.56 7.47 37.04
C ARG A 181 7.08 8.82 37.59
N ASP A 182 6.43 8.75 38.74
CA ASP A 182 5.94 9.88 39.53
C ASP A 182 7.13 10.64 40.17
N PRO A 183 7.30 11.96 39.93
CA PRO A 183 8.33 12.74 40.59
C PRO A 183 7.81 13.31 41.93
N ARG A 184 8.50 12.98 43.01
CA ARG A 184 8.42 13.71 44.29
C ARG A 184 9.29 14.96 44.24
#